data_AF-A0A349A584-F1
#
_entry.id   AF-A0A349A584-F1
#
_cell.length_a   1.000
_cell.length_b   1.000
_cell.length_c   1.000
_cell.angle_alpha   90.00
_cell.angle_beta   90.00
_cell.angle_gamma   90.00
#
_symmetry.space_group_name_H-M   'P 1'
#
loop_
_entity.id
_entity.type
_entity.pdbx_description
1 polymer ?
#
loop_
_entity_poly.entity_id
_entity_poly.type
_entity_poly.pdbx_seq_one_letter_code
_entity_poly.pdbx_strand_id
1 'polypeptide(L)'
;MGLADRVEFVLGERLPYDLEQQVYESHMACLRKGLESGAQSIIIFEDDVEFDRFDTKHLINCINFLRQHPDWKVLLFGALIRSSCKTDNPCVQKVRYQSLTHAYALNRHYAQELAYEPWKGIVNDTLFRSLTDGIYALYPMCAFQKDFKSDNYKYPRLERIRRLLGGLNRIQKGFEFYSRHKFGIYAVQTAVILLVLFAFIGR
;
A
#
# COMPACT_ATOMS: atom_id res chain seq x y z
N MET A 1 -5.47 -8.90 -14.75
CA MET A 1 -6.55 -8.80 -13.76
C MET A 1 -7.91 -9.26 -14.29
N GLY A 2 -8.26 -9.11 -15.57
CA GLY A 2 -9.55 -9.59 -16.09
C GLY A 2 -10.77 -8.86 -15.50
N LEU A 3 -10.55 -7.63 -15.00
CA LEU A 3 -11.55 -6.81 -14.33
C LEU A 3 -12.15 -5.73 -15.25
N ALA A 4 -11.75 -5.66 -16.53
CA ALA A 4 -12.09 -4.53 -17.40
C ALA A 4 -13.61 -4.25 -17.46
N ASP A 5 -14.43 -5.29 -17.59
CA ASP A 5 -15.90 -5.16 -17.63
C ASP A 5 -16.55 -4.99 -16.24
N ARG A 6 -15.73 -4.94 -15.18
CA ARG A 6 -16.14 -4.88 -13.77
C ARG A 6 -15.48 -3.73 -13.01
N VAL A 7 -14.78 -2.85 -13.72
CA VAL A 7 -14.14 -1.65 -13.17
C VAL A 7 -14.97 -0.46 -13.59
N GLU A 8 -15.34 0.34 -12.61
CA GLU A 8 -15.93 1.64 -12.85
C GLU A 8 -14.84 2.71 -12.78
N PHE A 9 -14.70 3.47 -13.86
CA PHE A 9 -13.79 4.61 -13.90
C PHE A 9 -14.51 5.85 -13.36
N VAL A 10 -13.97 6.43 -12.30
CA VAL A 10 -14.46 7.69 -11.72
C VAL A 10 -13.50 8.79 -12.14
N LEU A 11 -13.97 9.66 -13.03
CA LEU A 11 -13.20 10.82 -13.48
C LEU A 11 -13.49 12.00 -12.55
N GLY A 12 -12.45 12.50 -11.87
CA GLY A 12 -12.52 13.73 -11.10
C GLY A 12 -12.36 14.95 -12.00
N GLU A 13 -13.17 15.98 -11.78
CA GLU A 13 -12.92 17.30 -12.36
C GLU A 13 -11.79 17.99 -11.59
N ARG A 14 -10.85 18.61 -12.31
CA ARG A 14 -9.80 19.40 -11.68
C ARG A 14 -10.37 20.77 -11.31
N LEU A 15 -10.49 21.00 -10.01
CA LEU A 15 -11.04 22.21 -9.42
C LEU A 15 -9.93 23.19 -9.01
N PRO A 16 -10.24 24.49 -8.82
CA PRO A 16 -9.24 25.52 -8.57
C PRO A 16 -8.68 25.56 -7.14
N TYR A 17 -9.10 24.66 -6.25
CA TYR A 17 -8.61 24.57 -4.88
C TYR A 17 -7.51 23.52 -4.70
N ASP A 18 -7.14 23.24 -3.46
CA ASP A 18 -6.05 22.33 -3.09
C ASP A 18 -6.17 20.94 -3.76
N LEU A 19 -5.06 20.46 -4.35
CA LEU A 19 -5.03 19.17 -5.05
C LEU A 19 -5.09 17.99 -4.07
N GLU A 20 -4.48 18.09 -2.90
CA GLU A 20 -4.47 17.00 -1.90
C GLU A 20 -5.89 16.79 -1.35
N GLN A 21 -6.64 17.88 -1.16
CA GLN A 21 -8.06 17.84 -0.84
C GLN A 21 -8.88 17.16 -1.95
N GLN A 22 -8.66 17.54 -3.22
CA GLN A 22 -9.37 16.94 -4.35
C GLN A 22 -9.12 15.42 -4.46
N VAL A 23 -7.88 14.98 -4.28
CA VAL A 23 -7.53 13.56 -4.27
C VAL A 23 -8.24 12.84 -3.13
N TYR A 24 -8.21 13.40 -1.92
CA TYR A 24 -8.93 12.84 -0.77
C TYR A 24 -10.43 12.70 -1.04
N GLU A 25 -11.07 13.77 -1.54
CA GLU A 25 -12.50 13.80 -1.82
C GLU A 25 -12.90 12.82 -2.93
N SER A 26 -12.04 12.61 -3.92
CA SER A 26 -12.24 11.61 -4.98
C SER A 26 -12.29 10.19 -4.40
N HIS A 27 -11.35 9.85 -3.51
CA HIS A 27 -11.39 8.56 -2.82
C HIS A 27 -12.67 8.39 -1.99
N MET A 28 -13.07 9.41 -1.24
CA MET A 28 -14.32 9.37 -0.47
C MET A 28 -15.55 9.22 -1.36
N ALA A 29 -15.59 9.89 -2.52
CA ALA A 29 -16.67 9.76 -3.48
C ALA A 29 -16.78 8.33 -4.04
N CYS A 30 -15.65 7.71 -4.39
CA CYS A 30 -15.61 6.30 -4.80
C CYS A 30 -16.12 5.36 -3.71
N LEU A 31 -15.76 5.61 -2.44
CA LEU A 31 -16.25 4.83 -1.31
C LEU A 31 -17.77 4.98 -1.13
N ARG A 32 -18.29 6.22 -1.15
CA ARG A 32 -19.75 6.48 -1.04
C ARG A 32 -20.52 5.75 -2.14
N LYS A 33 -20.05 5.86 -3.38
CA LYS A 33 -20.64 5.16 -4.54
C LYS A 33 -20.69 3.65 -4.36
N GLY A 34 -19.57 3.05 -3.92
CA GLY A 34 -19.52 1.63 -3.58
C GLY A 34 -20.52 1.27 -2.48
N LEU A 35 -20.62 2.07 -1.42
CA LEU A 35 -21.56 1.84 -0.32
C LEU A 35 -23.02 1.91 -0.75
N GLU A 36 -23.37 2.91 -1.56
CA GLU A 36 -24.69 3.15 -2.15
C GLU A 36 -25.12 2.01 -3.09
N SER A 37 -24.17 1.41 -3.81
CA SER A 37 -24.41 0.20 -4.62
C SER A 37 -24.60 -1.09 -3.80
N GLY A 38 -24.51 -1.01 -2.47
CA GLY A 38 -24.66 -2.16 -1.58
C GLY A 38 -23.39 -3.02 -1.44
N ALA A 39 -22.23 -2.54 -1.89
CA ALA A 39 -20.99 -3.31 -1.85
C ALA A 39 -20.58 -3.70 -0.42
N GLN A 40 -20.15 -4.95 -0.25
CA GLN A 40 -19.63 -5.48 1.02
C GLN A 40 -18.13 -5.24 1.19
N SER A 41 -17.44 -5.00 0.08
CA SER A 41 -16.04 -4.62 0.04
C SER A 41 -15.83 -3.73 -1.17
N ILE A 42 -15.01 -2.69 -1.02
CA ILE A 42 -14.78 -1.69 -2.06
C ILE A 42 -13.30 -1.69 -2.38
N ILE A 43 -12.96 -1.82 -3.66
CA ILE A 43 -11.58 -1.83 -4.15
C ILE A 43 -11.34 -0.53 -4.91
N ILE A 44 -10.25 0.17 -4.58
CA ILE A 44 -9.84 1.41 -5.22
C ILE A 44 -8.45 1.22 -5.82
N PHE A 45 -8.32 1.62 -7.09
CA PHE A 45 -7.07 1.75 -7.80
C PHE A 45 -6.98 3.18 -8.35
N GLU A 46 -5.85 3.84 -8.15
CA GLU A 46 -5.49 5.05 -8.88
C GLU A 46 -5.17 4.72 -10.36
N ASP A 47 -5.16 5.73 -11.23
CA ASP A 47 -4.95 5.56 -12.67
C ASP A 47 -3.48 5.23 -13.04
N ASP A 48 -2.56 5.51 -12.13
CA ASP A 48 -1.13 5.27 -12.28
C ASP A 48 -0.67 3.89 -11.76
N VAL A 49 -1.60 2.98 -11.46
CA VAL A 49 -1.30 1.62 -11.02
C VAL A 49 -0.73 0.78 -12.17
N GLU A 50 0.33 0.05 -11.87
CA GLU A 50 0.92 -1.00 -12.68
C GLU A 50 0.83 -2.33 -11.94
N PHE A 51 0.27 -3.35 -12.58
CA PHE A 51 0.21 -4.69 -12.00
C PHE A 51 1.42 -5.53 -12.42
N ASP A 52 2.13 -6.06 -11.44
CA ASP A 52 3.23 -7.01 -11.62
C ASP A 52 3.15 -8.08 -10.53
N ARG A 53 3.67 -9.28 -10.78
CA ARG A 53 3.61 -10.44 -9.85
C ARG A 53 2.19 -10.84 -9.44
N PHE A 54 1.18 -10.46 -10.23
CA PHE A 54 -0.21 -10.85 -9.95
C PHE A 54 -0.37 -12.37 -10.11
N ASP A 55 -0.88 -13.00 -9.06
CA ASP A 55 -1.22 -14.42 -9.04
C ASP A 55 -2.63 -14.61 -8.49
N THR A 56 -3.50 -15.24 -9.29
CA THR A 56 -4.89 -15.49 -8.92
C THR A 56 -5.02 -16.41 -7.70
N LYS A 57 -4.15 -17.42 -7.54
CA LYS A 57 -4.17 -18.32 -6.39
C LYS A 57 -3.84 -17.58 -5.11
N HIS A 58 -2.87 -16.66 -5.15
CA HIS A 58 -2.54 -15.81 -4.00
C HIS A 58 -3.72 -14.93 -3.59
N LEU A 59 -4.40 -14.32 -4.57
CA LEU A 59 -5.59 -13.51 -4.29
C LEU A 59 -6.72 -14.35 -3.69
N ILE A 60 -7.00 -15.55 -4.23
CA ILE A 60 -8.01 -16.47 -3.69
C ILE A 60 -7.69 -16.85 -2.24
N ASN A 61 -6.43 -17.20 -1.95
CA ASN A 61 -5.98 -17.51 -0.60
C ASN A 61 -6.13 -16.32 0.35
N CYS A 62 -5.83 -15.11 -0.12
CA CYS A 62 -6.04 -13.89 0.64
C CYS A 62 -7.51 -13.65 0.95
N ILE A 63 -8.40 -13.81 -0.03
CA ILE A 63 -9.85 -13.66 0.17
C ILE A 63 -10.37 -14.67 1.19
N ASN A 64 -9.91 -15.92 1.12
CA ASN A 64 -10.29 -16.96 2.08
C ASN A 64 -9.82 -16.62 3.50
N PHE A 65 -8.60 -16.09 3.64
CA PHE A 65 -8.10 -15.60 4.93
C PHE A 65 -8.97 -14.46 5.48
N LEU A 66 -9.30 -13.46 4.66
CA LEU A 66 -10.11 -12.32 5.10
C LEU A 66 -11.55 -12.71 5.49
N ARG A 67 -12.12 -13.74 4.87
CA ARG A 67 -13.43 -14.31 5.28
C ARG A 67 -13.40 -14.88 6.70
N GLN A 68 -12.25 -15.37 7.15
CA GLN A 68 -12.06 -15.90 8.50
C GLN A 68 -11.72 -14.82 9.54
N HIS A 69 -11.40 -13.60 9.08
CA HIS A 69 -10.98 -12.47 9.91
C HIS A 69 -11.86 -11.23 9.62
N PRO A 70 -13.16 -11.26 9.96
CA PRO A 70 -14.13 -10.24 9.52
C PRO A 70 -13.86 -8.83 10.07
N ASP A 71 -12.98 -8.69 11.05
CA ASP A 71 -12.51 -7.45 11.64
C ASP A 71 -11.45 -6.71 10.79
N TRP A 72 -11.01 -7.30 9.67
CA TRP A 72 -10.12 -6.63 8.72
C TRP A 72 -10.71 -5.31 8.24
N LYS A 73 -9.89 -4.26 8.16
CA LYS A 73 -10.30 -2.91 7.74
C LYS A 73 -9.78 -2.56 6.35
N VAL A 74 -8.50 -2.86 6.11
CA VAL A 74 -7.76 -2.50 4.90
C VAL A 74 -7.01 -3.71 4.37
N LEU A 75 -7.15 -3.99 3.08
CA LEU A 75 -6.26 -4.87 2.33
C LEU A 75 -5.46 -4.03 1.33
N LEU A 76 -4.13 -4.08 1.42
CA LEU A 76 -3.24 -3.39 0.49
C LEU A 76 -2.81 -4.34 -0.63
N PHE A 77 -3.00 -3.93 -1.88
CA PHE A 77 -2.41 -4.60 -3.05
C PHE A 77 -1.03 -4.04 -3.39
N GLY A 78 -0.76 -2.82 -2.93
CA GLY A 78 0.46 -2.07 -3.06
C GLY A 78 0.51 -0.94 -2.06
N ALA A 79 1.67 -0.71 -1.43
CA ALA A 79 1.92 0.39 -0.53
C ALA A 79 3.41 0.46 -0.17
N LEU A 80 3.81 1.55 0.49
CA LEU A 80 4.93 1.51 1.42
C LEU A 80 4.43 1.11 2.81
N ILE A 81 5.12 0.16 3.43
CA ILE A 81 4.83 -0.34 4.77
C ILE A 81 6.01 -0.08 5.71
N ARG A 82 5.69 0.17 6.98
CA ARG A 82 6.67 0.43 8.05
C ARG A 82 7.19 -0.85 8.67
N SER A 83 6.31 -1.84 8.79
CA SER A 83 6.61 -3.18 9.28
C SER A 83 5.58 -4.19 8.79
N SER A 84 5.95 -5.46 8.84
CA SER A 84 5.10 -6.59 8.51
C SER A 84 5.31 -7.73 9.50
N CYS A 85 4.25 -8.47 9.79
CA CYS A 85 4.25 -9.72 10.51
C CYS A 85 3.63 -10.82 9.63
N LYS A 86 4.15 -12.04 9.74
CA LYS A 86 3.56 -13.22 9.10
C LYS A 86 2.17 -13.47 9.69
N THR A 87 1.21 -13.88 8.86
CA THR A 87 0.01 -14.58 9.32
C THR A 87 0.21 -16.08 9.16
N ASP A 88 -0.79 -16.87 9.52
CA ASP A 88 -0.88 -18.31 9.22
C ASP A 88 -1.06 -18.61 7.72
N ASN A 89 -1.49 -17.63 6.93
CA ASN A 89 -1.59 -17.71 5.49
C ASN A 89 -0.39 -17.05 4.80
N PRO A 90 0.43 -17.78 4.02
CA PRO A 90 1.64 -17.23 3.42
C PRO A 90 1.38 -16.16 2.35
N CYS A 91 0.16 -16.08 1.82
CA CYS A 91 -0.24 -15.07 0.83
C CYS A 91 -0.72 -13.76 1.47
N VAL A 92 -0.74 -13.67 2.81
CA VAL A 92 -1.20 -12.51 3.56
C VAL A 92 -0.16 -12.13 4.61
N GLN A 93 0.00 -10.83 4.82
CA GLN A 93 0.82 -10.30 5.90
C GLN A 93 0.05 -9.22 6.65
N LYS A 94 0.17 -9.21 7.97
CA LYS A 94 -0.33 -8.11 8.81
C LYS A 94 0.70 -6.98 8.77
N VAL A 95 0.29 -5.75 8.53
CA VAL A 95 1.23 -4.66 8.26
C VAL A 95 0.94 -3.41 9.05
N ARG A 96 1.96 -2.55 9.20
CA ARG A 96 1.80 -1.15 9.59
C ARG A 96 1.98 -0.29 8.36
N TYR A 97 0.93 0.44 8.02
CA TYR A 97 0.91 1.31 6.84
C TYR A 97 1.90 2.48 6.99
N GLN A 98 2.59 2.83 5.91
CA GLN A 98 3.47 3.99 5.86
C GLN A 98 2.96 5.02 4.84
N SER A 99 2.77 4.66 3.56
CA SER A 99 2.24 5.59 2.56
C SER A 99 1.88 4.91 1.23
N LEU A 100 1.41 5.71 0.26
CA LEU A 100 0.97 5.34 -1.09
C LEU A 100 -0.38 4.62 -1.09
N THR A 101 -1.45 5.40 -1.19
CA THR A 101 -2.84 4.90 -1.11
C THR A 101 -3.37 4.54 -2.51
N HIS A 102 -2.50 4.05 -3.40
CA HIS A 102 -2.80 3.85 -4.82
C HIS A 102 -3.59 2.59 -5.14
N ALA A 103 -3.54 1.56 -4.27
CA ALA A 103 -4.19 0.27 -4.54
C ALA A 103 -4.59 -0.49 -3.26
N TYR A 104 -5.87 -0.42 -2.90
CA TYR A 104 -6.38 -1.02 -1.66
C TYR A 104 -7.83 -1.48 -1.77
N ALA A 105 -8.25 -2.32 -0.82
CA ALA A 105 -9.65 -2.63 -0.56
C ALA A 105 -10.01 -2.31 0.88
N LEU A 106 -11.25 -1.88 1.11
CA LEU A 106 -11.84 -1.71 2.43
C LEU A 106 -13.01 -2.67 2.62
N ASN A 107 -13.21 -3.13 3.86
CA ASN A 107 -14.46 -3.78 4.21
C ASN A 107 -15.58 -2.71 4.30
N ARG A 108 -16.85 -3.15 4.24
CA ARG A 108 -17.98 -2.21 4.29
C ARG A 108 -17.98 -1.34 5.54
N HIS A 109 -17.74 -1.93 6.71
CA HIS A 109 -17.84 -1.23 7.98
C HIS A 109 -16.85 -0.05 8.08
N TYR A 110 -15.58 -0.30 7.78
CA TYR A 110 -14.56 0.74 7.80
C TYR A 110 -14.72 1.72 6.63
N ALA A 111 -15.22 1.28 5.47
CA ALA A 111 -15.57 2.20 4.40
C ALA A 111 -16.69 3.17 4.82
N GLN A 112 -17.68 2.73 5.59
CA GLN A 112 -18.75 3.61 6.11
C GLN A 112 -18.21 4.65 7.09
N GLU A 113 -17.25 4.27 7.94
CA GLU A 113 -16.58 5.23 8.83
C GLU A 113 -15.81 6.27 8.00
N LEU A 114 -15.04 5.81 7.02
CA LEU A 114 -14.10 6.66 6.29
C LEU A 114 -14.77 7.58 5.26
N ALA A 115 -15.75 7.09 4.50
CA ALA A 115 -16.31 7.75 3.32
C ALA A 115 -17.00 9.10 3.59
N TYR A 116 -17.32 9.38 4.85
CA TYR A 116 -18.02 10.60 5.27
C TYR A 116 -17.17 11.47 6.20
N GLU A 117 -15.92 11.08 6.48
CA GLU A 117 -14.99 11.94 7.19
C GLU A 117 -14.67 13.16 6.32
N PRO A 118 -14.83 14.39 6.85
CA PRO A 118 -14.42 15.58 6.12
C PRO A 118 -12.90 15.65 6.06
N TRP A 119 -12.38 16.29 5.01
CA TRP A 119 -10.95 16.53 4.91
C TRP A 119 -10.45 17.40 6.07
N LYS A 120 -9.44 16.91 6.79
CA LYS A 120 -8.85 17.55 7.98
C LYS A 120 -7.36 17.89 7.75
N GLY A 121 -6.97 18.16 6.49
CA GLY A 121 -5.57 18.40 6.13
C GLY A 121 -4.71 17.13 6.09
N ILE A 122 -5.34 15.94 6.03
CA ILE A 122 -4.63 14.66 5.89
C ILE A 122 -4.45 14.39 4.41
N VAL A 123 -3.20 14.19 3.99
CA VAL A 123 -2.89 13.78 2.62
C VAL A 123 -3.38 12.35 2.41
N ASN A 124 -4.04 12.09 1.27
CA ASN A 124 -4.60 10.78 0.93
C ASN A 124 -3.58 9.65 1.06
N ASP A 125 -2.32 9.88 0.67
CA ASP A 125 -1.21 8.93 0.83
C ASP A 125 -0.96 8.46 2.26
N THR A 126 -1.54 9.11 3.26
CA THR A 126 -1.31 8.84 4.68
C THR A 126 -2.57 8.37 5.41
N LEU A 127 -3.65 8.13 4.66
CA LEU A 127 -5.01 7.87 5.14
C LEU A 127 -5.07 6.82 6.25
N PHE A 128 -4.32 5.72 6.10
CA PHE A 128 -4.36 4.59 7.04
C PHE A 128 -3.27 4.62 8.12
N ARG A 129 -2.48 5.71 8.24
CA ARG A 129 -1.34 5.75 9.19
C ARG A 129 -1.76 5.67 10.65
N SER A 130 -2.95 6.19 10.99
CA SER A 130 -3.48 6.17 12.35
C SER A 130 -3.95 4.77 12.77
N LEU A 131 -4.26 3.89 11.81
CA LEU A 131 -4.69 2.54 12.10
C LEU A 131 -3.54 1.71 12.68
N THR A 132 -3.83 1.06 13.80
CA THR A 132 -2.89 0.16 14.46
C THR A 132 -3.21 -1.31 14.24
N ASP A 133 -4.42 -1.63 13.82
CA ASP A 133 -4.85 -3.00 13.52
C ASP A 133 -5.84 -3.03 12.35
N GLY A 134 -6.15 -4.23 11.88
CA GLY A 134 -7.04 -4.48 10.75
C GLY A 134 -6.41 -4.17 9.40
N ILE A 135 -5.10 -3.97 9.31
CA ILE A 135 -4.40 -3.73 8.05
C ILE A 135 -3.64 -4.97 7.62
N TYR A 136 -4.04 -5.51 6.47
CA TYR A 136 -3.38 -6.62 5.81
C TYR A 136 -2.85 -6.17 4.45
N ALA A 137 -1.87 -6.89 3.93
CA ALA A 137 -1.42 -6.76 2.55
C ALA A 137 -1.33 -8.13 1.89
N LEU A 138 -1.58 -8.16 0.59
CA LEU A 138 -1.24 -9.32 -0.24
C LEU A 138 0.28 -9.53 -0.19
N TYR A 139 0.72 -10.78 -0.14
CA TYR A 139 2.13 -11.14 -0.24
C TYR A 139 2.39 -12.16 -1.36
N PRO A 140 3.33 -11.89 -2.27
CA PRO A 140 3.88 -10.56 -2.54
C PRO A 140 2.79 -9.58 -3.01
N MET A 141 2.96 -8.29 -2.70
CA MET A 141 2.14 -7.21 -3.28
C MET A 141 2.25 -7.22 -4.80
N CYS A 142 1.17 -6.82 -5.47
CA CYS A 142 1.05 -6.94 -6.93
C CYS A 142 0.62 -5.68 -7.67
N ALA A 143 0.34 -4.58 -6.96
CA ALA A 143 -0.04 -3.30 -7.56
C ALA A 143 1.00 -2.25 -7.19
N PHE A 144 1.67 -1.65 -8.16
CA PHE A 144 2.75 -0.69 -7.93
C PHE A 144 2.40 0.64 -8.57
N GLN A 145 2.65 1.71 -7.83
CA GLN A 145 2.53 3.04 -8.39
C GLN A 145 3.66 3.32 -9.40
N LYS A 146 3.29 3.85 -10.58
CA LYS A 146 4.25 4.29 -11.61
C LYS A 146 5.07 5.50 -11.14
N ASP A 147 6.18 5.75 -11.83
CA ASP A 147 6.94 6.99 -11.64
C ASP A 147 6.19 8.17 -12.25
N PHE A 148 5.25 8.76 -11.52
CA PHE A 148 4.55 9.94 -11.99
C PHE A 148 5.44 11.19 -11.92
N LYS A 149 5.34 12.05 -12.95
CA LYS A 149 6.07 13.33 -13.08
C LYS A 149 5.36 14.51 -12.42
N SER A 150 4.04 14.47 -12.23
CA SER A 150 3.25 15.69 -12.01
C SER A 150 3.39 16.33 -10.63
N ASP A 151 3.75 15.57 -9.59
CA ASP A 151 3.64 16.09 -8.21
C ASP A 151 5.01 16.37 -7.55
N ASN A 152 6.09 15.90 -8.16
CA ASN A 152 7.44 16.05 -7.61
C ASN A 152 8.14 17.36 -7.99
N TYR A 153 7.46 18.33 -8.61
CA TYR A 153 8.02 19.67 -8.84
C TYR A 153 8.51 20.31 -7.54
N LYS A 154 7.87 19.99 -6.40
CA LYS A 154 8.27 20.47 -5.07
C LYS A 154 9.63 19.91 -4.62
N TYR A 155 10.06 18.73 -5.10
CA TYR A 155 11.25 18.02 -4.61
C TYR A 155 12.10 17.33 -5.71
N PRO A 156 12.74 18.10 -6.60
CA PRO A 156 13.50 17.57 -7.74
C PRO A 156 14.70 16.68 -7.32
N ARG A 157 15.26 16.89 -6.13
CA ARG A 157 16.35 16.06 -5.59
C ARG A 157 15.86 14.65 -5.22
N LEU A 158 14.68 14.55 -4.60
CA LEU A 158 14.08 13.27 -4.24
C LEU A 158 13.73 12.46 -5.48
N GLU A 159 13.20 13.12 -6.51
CA GLU A 159 12.92 12.46 -7.79
C GLU A 159 14.20 11.88 -8.42
N ARG A 160 15.30 12.64 -8.40
CA ARG A 160 16.59 12.16 -8.91
C ARG A 160 17.10 10.94 -8.13
N ILE A 161 17.05 10.98 -6.80
CA ILE A 161 17.43 9.85 -5.95
C ILE A 161 16.54 8.64 -6.25
N ARG A 162 15.22 8.84 -6.36
CA ARG A 162 14.27 7.77 -6.69
C ARG A 162 14.62 7.10 -8.01
N ARG A 163 14.93 7.87 -9.05
CA ARG A 163 15.35 7.34 -10.36
C ARG A 163 16.68 6.59 -10.28
N LEU A 164 17.65 7.09 -9.49
CA LEU A 164 18.92 6.39 -9.25
C LEU A 164 18.73 5.05 -8.54
N LEU A 165 17.75 4.95 -7.64
CA LEU A 165 17.35 3.69 -6.99
C LEU A 165 16.46 2.79 -7.88
N GLY A 166 16.25 3.19 -9.14
CA GLY A 166 15.52 2.42 -10.14
C GLY A 166 14.00 2.57 -10.08
N GLY A 167 13.51 3.68 -9.54
CA GLY A 167 12.09 4.09 -9.61
C GLY A 167 11.24 3.64 -8.42
N LEU A 168 10.03 4.20 -8.33
CA LEU A 168 9.11 3.95 -7.22
C LEU A 168 8.72 2.47 -7.11
N ASN A 169 8.58 1.77 -8.23
CA ASN A 169 8.25 0.34 -8.27
C ASN A 169 9.34 -0.51 -7.57
N ARG A 170 10.63 -0.27 -7.87
CA ARG A 170 11.74 -0.99 -7.21
C ARG A 170 11.86 -0.66 -5.74
N ILE A 171 11.60 0.59 -5.35
CA ILE A 171 11.57 1.00 -3.94
C ILE A 171 10.46 0.25 -3.19
N GLN A 172 9.24 0.20 -3.73
CA GLN A 172 8.13 -0.53 -3.12
C GLN A 172 8.47 -2.01 -2.89
N LYS A 173 9.02 -2.70 -3.91
CA LYS A 173 9.48 -4.09 -3.80
C LYS A 173 10.60 -4.27 -2.78
N GLY A 174 11.57 -3.35 -2.75
CA GLY A 174 12.67 -3.36 -1.80
C GLY A 174 12.20 -3.18 -0.35
N PHE A 175 11.26 -2.26 -0.11
CA PHE A 175 10.66 -2.03 1.21
C PHE A 175 9.83 -3.21 1.70
N GLU A 176 9.07 -3.86 0.81
CA GLU A 176 8.37 -5.10 1.13
C GLU A 176 9.37 -6.19 1.54
N PHE A 177 10.43 -6.41 0.74
CA PHE A 177 11.45 -7.41 1.04
C PHE A 177 12.15 -7.12 2.38
N TYR A 178 12.56 -5.87 2.60
CA TYR A 178 13.20 -5.43 3.83
C TYR A 178 12.29 -5.64 5.04
N SER A 179 11.03 -5.21 4.96
CA SER A 179 10.06 -5.37 6.06
C SER A 179 9.82 -6.85 6.40
N ARG A 180 9.75 -7.69 5.37
CA ARG A 180 9.55 -9.13 5.48
C ARG A 180 10.72 -9.86 6.16
N HIS A 181 11.95 -9.39 5.94
CA HIS A 181 13.20 -10.07 6.35
C HIS A 181 14.05 -9.24 7.31
N LYS A 182 13.50 -8.19 7.92
CA LYS A 182 14.22 -7.23 8.76
C LYS A 182 15.12 -7.90 9.81
N PHE A 183 14.62 -8.92 10.51
CA PHE A 183 15.41 -9.67 11.49
C PHE A 183 16.61 -10.39 10.88
N GLY A 184 16.41 -11.10 9.76
CA GLY A 184 17.49 -11.79 9.07
C GLY A 184 18.56 -10.83 8.53
N ILE A 185 18.13 -9.67 8.03
CA ILE A 185 19.05 -8.62 7.57
C ILE A 185 19.91 -8.12 8.74
N TYR A 186 19.32 -7.82 9.89
CA TYR A 186 20.08 -7.42 11.07
C TYR A 186 21.00 -8.52 11.58
N ALA A 187 20.56 -9.78 11.59
CA ALA A 187 21.38 -10.92 11.99
C ALA A 187 22.63 -11.05 11.10
N VAL A 188 22.48 -10.94 9.78
CA VAL A 188 23.59 -10.96 8.82
C VAL A 188 24.53 -9.78 9.05
N GLN A 189 24.00 -8.57 9.22
CA GLN A 189 24.81 -7.38 9.50
C GLN A 189 25.62 -7.54 10.77
N THR A 190 25.01 -8.00 11.86
CA THR A 190 25.71 -8.26 13.13
C THR A 190 26.80 -9.32 12.97
N ALA A 191 26.52 -10.42 12.27
CA ALA A 191 27.51 -11.47 12.01
C ALA A 191 28.73 -10.93 11.23
N VAL A 192 28.50 -10.12 10.19
CA VAL A 192 29.57 -9.50 9.41
C VAL A 192 30.40 -8.54 10.27
N ILE A 193 29.76 -7.71 11.09
CA ILE A 193 30.47 -6.79 12.00
C ILE A 193 31.34 -7.58 12.98
N LEU A 194 30.81 -8.64 13.59
CA LEU A 194 31.57 -9.50 14.51
C LEU A 194 32.76 -10.18 13.82
N LEU A 195 32.59 -10.67 12.58
CA LEU A 195 33.68 -11.26 11.80
C LEU A 195 34.79 -10.24 11.50
N VAL A 196 34.41 -9.02 11.12
CA VAL A 196 35.36 -7.92 10.89
C VAL A 196 36.12 -7.59 12.17
N LEU A 197 35.41 -7.41 13.29
CA LEU A 197 36.03 -7.14 14.59
C LEU A 197 36.97 -8.27 15.02
N PHE A 198 36.58 -9.53 14.84
CA PHE A 198 37.43 -10.68 15.13
C PHE A 198 38.70 -10.69 14.28
N ALA A 199 38.60 -10.37 12.98
CA ALA A 199 39.75 -10.30 12.09
C ALA A 199 40.72 -9.14 12.42
N PHE A 200 40.22 -8.04 13.00
CA PHE A 200 41.02 -6.89 13.43
C PHE A 200 41.63 -7.07 14.83
N ILE A 201 40.94 -7.75 15.75
CA ILE A 201 41.41 -7.99 17.13
C ILE A 201 42.31 -9.24 17.21
N GLY A 202 42.12 -10.21 16.31
CA GLY A 202 42.96 -11.40 16.19
C GLY A 202 44.28 -11.17 15.44
N ARG A 203 44.59 -9.93 15.06
CA ARG A 203 45.88 -9.47 14.55
C ARG A 203 46.60 -8.66 15.63
#